data_AF-T0SF91-F1
#
_entry.id   AF-T0SF91-F1
#
_cell.length_a   1.000
_cell.length_b   1.000
_cell.length_c   1.000
_cell.angle_alpha   90.00
_cell.angle_beta   90.00
_cell.angle_gamma   90.00
#
_symmetry.space_group_name_H-M   'P 1'
#
loop_
_entity.id
_entity.type
_entity.pdbx_description
1 polymer ?
#
loop_
_entity_poly.entity_id
_entity_poly.type
_entity_poly.pdbx_seq_one_letter_code
_entity_poly.pdbx_strand_id
1 'polypeptide(L)'
;MYKFILNILFIFTFFATTSMDGTVRSPASPNDPQNYKIINGGKIDDIPNGSYVEGSSTHGGAQPDYYMDLEDPIVKTYREKAKELGKMRNLSFWDKIDEITNIIADSALIGREYDDKNHKSVSKKYLKKDGNVPFSEYLYCSAGVCREYALLAHILLKEAGIENTHMYATIHRKSNYYDYDFEEDHAFNVVKYKGEEWVVDTYYVGFNGYRLKDLMSKKGITEKSKMAPVAEEHIEFRRIVEINNYPRVWIPKKRLTSKCMDAINKFIKK
;
A
#
# COMPACT_ATOMS: atom_id res chain seq x y z
N MET A 1 -47.39 -2.81 -10.08
CA MET A 1 -46.64 -2.32 -11.26
C MET A 1 -45.17 -2.25 -10.88
N TYR A 2 -44.40 -3.25 -11.31
CA TYR A 2 -42.99 -3.43 -10.99
C TYR A 2 -42.14 -2.38 -11.74
N LYS A 3 -41.33 -1.61 -11.01
CA LYS A 3 -40.25 -0.80 -11.60
C LYS A 3 -39.01 -1.68 -11.72
N PHE A 4 -38.69 -2.04 -12.95
CA PHE A 4 -37.40 -2.57 -13.39
C PHE A 4 -36.28 -1.62 -12.94
N ILE A 5 -35.38 -2.10 -12.07
CA ILE A 5 -34.06 -1.50 -11.88
C ILE A 5 -33.09 -2.42 -12.61
N LEU A 6 -32.66 -1.95 -13.77
CA LEU A 6 -31.63 -2.57 -14.59
C LEU A 6 -30.27 -2.27 -13.93
N ASN A 7 -29.87 -3.08 -12.94
CA ASN A 7 -28.49 -3.05 -12.46
C ASN A 7 -27.64 -3.84 -13.46
N ILE A 8 -26.90 -3.12 -14.28
CA ILE A 8 -25.85 -3.67 -15.13
C ILE A 8 -24.75 -4.17 -14.21
N LEU A 9 -24.72 -5.49 -14.05
CA LEU A 9 -23.72 -6.25 -13.33
C LEU A 9 -22.43 -6.25 -14.17
N PHE A 10 -21.50 -5.33 -13.87
CA PHE A 10 -20.14 -5.41 -14.41
C PHE A 10 -19.35 -6.47 -13.61
N ILE A 11 -19.50 -7.73 -14.01
CA ILE A 11 -18.56 -8.78 -13.62
C ILE A 11 -17.30 -8.57 -14.45
N PHE A 12 -16.31 -7.86 -13.89
CA PHE A 12 -14.96 -7.85 -14.43
C PHE A 12 -14.18 -9.03 -13.84
N THR A 13 -14.35 -10.22 -14.41
CA THR A 13 -13.30 -11.25 -14.36
C THR A 13 -12.37 -11.01 -15.53
N PHE A 14 -11.44 -10.06 -15.36
CA PHE A 14 -10.37 -9.80 -16.32
C PHE A 14 -9.05 -10.32 -15.77
N PHE A 15 -8.86 -11.65 -15.79
CA PHE A 15 -7.52 -12.21 -15.89
C PHE A 15 -7.05 -12.08 -17.34
N ALA A 16 -6.74 -10.87 -17.77
CA ALA A 16 -5.89 -10.68 -18.93
C ALA A 16 -4.44 -10.92 -18.49
N THR A 17 -4.05 -12.19 -18.39
CA THR A 17 -2.65 -12.58 -18.51
C THR A 17 -2.26 -12.40 -19.97
N THR A 18 -2.13 -11.15 -20.43
CA THR A 18 -1.28 -10.89 -21.59
C THR A 18 0.12 -11.24 -21.12
N SER A 19 0.62 -12.40 -21.55
CA SER A 19 2.02 -12.78 -21.44
C SER A 19 2.84 -11.63 -22.00
N MET A 20 3.34 -10.78 -21.10
CA MET A 20 4.44 -9.89 -21.44
C MET A 20 5.59 -10.83 -21.80
N ASP A 21 6.19 -10.58 -22.97
CA ASP A 21 7.33 -11.31 -23.50
C ASP A 21 8.30 -11.74 -22.39
N GLY A 22 8.85 -12.95 -22.49
CA GLY A 22 9.69 -13.63 -21.49
C GLY A 22 11.03 -12.96 -21.15
N THR A 23 11.10 -11.62 -21.14
CA THR A 23 12.15 -10.89 -20.46
C THR A 23 11.93 -11.02 -18.95
N VAL A 24 12.76 -11.85 -18.33
CA VAL A 24 12.92 -11.89 -16.87
C VAL A 24 13.30 -10.48 -16.42
N ARG A 25 12.32 -9.73 -15.90
CA ARG A 25 12.56 -8.37 -15.40
C ARG A 25 13.46 -8.44 -14.17
N SER A 26 14.47 -7.59 -14.15
CA SER A 26 15.35 -7.47 -12.99
C SER A 26 14.55 -6.91 -11.82
N PRO A 27 14.58 -7.54 -10.63
CA PRO A 27 13.87 -7.04 -9.46
C PRO A 27 14.44 -5.71 -8.98
N ALA A 28 13.64 -4.99 -8.19
CA ALA A 28 13.98 -3.76 -7.48
C ALA A 28 15.37 -3.92 -6.89
N SER A 29 16.38 -3.35 -7.51
CA SER A 29 17.71 -3.48 -6.95
C SER A 29 18.43 -2.16 -7.11
N PRO A 30 19.03 -1.66 -6.02
CA PRO A 30 19.98 -0.57 -6.17
C PRO A 30 21.12 -1.05 -7.07
N ASN A 31 21.69 -0.14 -7.86
CA ASN A 31 22.89 -0.42 -8.65
C ASN A 31 24.07 -0.91 -7.79
N ASP A 32 24.06 -0.58 -6.49
CA ASP A 32 25.02 -1.07 -5.52
C ASP A 32 24.31 -1.73 -4.29
N PRO A 33 23.95 -3.03 -4.38
CA PRO A 33 23.28 -3.76 -3.30
C PRO A 33 24.07 -3.86 -2.01
N GLN A 34 25.41 -3.72 -2.03
CA GLN A 34 26.22 -3.88 -0.82
C GLN A 34 26.01 -2.72 0.18
N ASN A 35 25.46 -1.60 -0.28
CA ASN A 35 25.11 -0.45 0.57
C ASN A 35 23.76 -0.61 1.27
N TYR A 36 23.06 -1.73 1.08
CA TYR A 36 21.71 -1.96 1.57
C TYR A 36 21.63 -3.18 2.47
N LYS A 37 20.76 -3.10 3.49
CA LYS A 37 20.23 -4.24 4.21
C LYS A 37 18.99 -4.71 3.47
N ILE A 38 18.92 -6.01 3.18
CA ILE A 38 17.76 -6.61 2.52
C ILE A 38 16.86 -7.17 3.62
N ILE A 39 15.58 -6.79 3.58
CA ILE A 39 14.51 -7.43 4.33
C ILE A 39 13.68 -8.23 3.33
N ASN A 40 13.45 -9.51 3.62
CA ASN A 40 12.56 -10.36 2.85
C ASN A 40 11.30 -10.59 3.69
N GLY A 41 10.14 -10.54 3.06
CA GLY A 41 8.87 -10.81 3.73
C GLY A 41 7.90 -9.65 3.67
N GLY A 42 6.62 -10.00 3.75
CA GLY A 42 5.52 -9.07 3.75
C GLY A 42 5.43 -8.22 5.00
N LYS A 43 6.20 -8.51 6.07
CA LYS A 43 6.19 -7.73 7.32
C LYS A 43 7.43 -6.82 7.41
N ILE A 44 7.25 -5.52 7.23
CA ILE A 44 8.35 -4.53 7.19
C ILE A 44 8.10 -3.37 8.17
N ASP A 45 8.92 -3.28 9.22
CA ASP A 45 8.73 -2.29 10.29
C ASP A 45 9.12 -0.86 9.90
N ASP A 46 10.06 -0.68 8.97
CA ASP A 46 10.48 0.65 8.51
C ASP A 46 10.91 0.65 7.05
N ILE A 47 10.56 1.73 6.34
CA ILE A 47 10.88 1.97 4.93
C ILE A 47 11.39 3.42 4.83
N PRO A 48 12.67 3.65 5.15
CA PRO A 48 13.22 5.01 5.20
C PRO A 48 13.50 5.57 3.79
N ASN A 49 13.82 6.87 3.74
CA ASN A 49 14.24 7.54 2.51
C ASN A 49 15.40 6.82 1.81
N GLY A 50 15.30 6.72 0.49
CA GLY A 50 16.28 6.05 -0.38
C GLY A 50 16.14 4.52 -0.44
N SER A 51 15.09 3.95 0.15
CA SER A 51 14.79 2.52 0.06
C SER A 51 14.25 2.13 -1.31
N TYR A 52 14.42 0.86 -1.66
CA TYR A 52 13.73 0.25 -2.80
C TYR A 52 12.76 -0.82 -2.29
N VAL A 53 11.57 -0.90 -2.88
CA VAL A 53 10.52 -1.86 -2.51
C VAL A 53 10.15 -2.66 -3.76
N GLU A 54 10.13 -3.98 -3.65
CA GLU A 54 9.79 -4.86 -4.77
C GLU A 54 8.34 -4.65 -5.23
N GLY A 55 8.17 -4.53 -6.54
CA GLY A 55 6.93 -4.49 -7.33
C GLY A 55 6.41 -5.88 -7.66
N SER A 56 5.14 -6.03 -8.05
CA SER A 56 4.55 -7.36 -8.33
C SER A 56 4.94 -7.92 -9.69
N SER A 57 5.68 -7.16 -10.50
CA SER A 57 6.05 -7.54 -11.87
C SER A 57 6.84 -8.85 -12.00
N THR A 58 7.66 -9.20 -11.01
CA THR A 58 8.41 -10.47 -10.95
C THR A 58 7.56 -11.66 -10.51
N HIS A 59 6.31 -11.41 -10.08
CA HIS A 59 5.36 -12.38 -9.57
C HIS A 59 4.06 -12.41 -10.41
N GLY A 60 4.13 -11.99 -11.68
CA GLY A 60 2.99 -11.98 -12.60
C GLY A 60 2.04 -10.79 -12.46
N GLY A 61 2.32 -9.84 -11.57
CA GLY A 61 1.58 -8.59 -11.42
C GLY A 61 2.02 -7.48 -12.37
N ALA A 62 1.32 -6.34 -12.32
CA ALA A 62 1.58 -5.20 -13.19
C ALA A 62 2.38 -4.06 -12.53
N GLN A 63 2.68 -4.17 -11.23
CA GLN A 63 3.32 -3.07 -10.51
C GLN A 63 4.83 -3.13 -10.64
N PRO A 64 5.49 -2.06 -11.12
CA PRO A 64 6.94 -1.95 -11.12
C PRO A 64 7.48 -1.82 -9.69
N ASP A 65 8.79 -1.96 -9.59
CA ASP A 65 9.58 -1.76 -8.37
C ASP A 65 9.65 -0.28 -7.98
N TYR A 66 9.60 0.04 -6.68
CA TYR A 66 9.52 1.42 -6.20
C TYR A 66 10.87 1.91 -5.68
N TYR A 67 11.18 3.18 -5.96
CA TYR A 67 12.21 3.96 -5.25
C TYR A 67 11.55 4.98 -4.32
N MET A 68 11.90 4.94 -3.05
CA MET A 68 11.30 5.76 -1.99
C MET A 68 12.11 7.06 -1.79
N ASP A 69 11.92 8.04 -2.67
CA ASP A 69 12.42 9.42 -2.44
C ASP A 69 11.41 10.19 -1.57
N LEU A 70 11.57 10.10 -0.26
CA LEU A 70 10.72 10.80 0.71
C LEU A 70 11.00 12.31 0.76
N GLU A 71 12.07 12.76 0.10
CA GLU A 71 12.45 14.17 0.03
C GLU A 71 11.88 14.88 -1.20
N ASP A 72 11.18 14.16 -2.08
CA ASP A 72 10.42 14.71 -3.19
C ASP A 72 9.36 15.72 -2.68
N PRO A 73 9.17 16.89 -3.33
CA PRO A 73 8.24 17.92 -2.90
C PRO A 73 6.81 17.43 -2.62
N ILE A 74 6.27 16.52 -3.45
CA ILE A 74 4.88 16.06 -3.26
C ILE A 74 4.77 15.14 -2.04
N VAL A 75 5.76 14.27 -1.84
CA VAL A 75 5.81 13.38 -0.66
C VAL A 75 5.99 14.20 0.61
N LYS A 76 6.89 15.20 0.59
CA LYS A 76 7.12 16.14 1.70
C LYS A 76 5.83 16.84 2.14
N THR A 77 5.03 17.30 1.18
CA THR A 77 3.76 17.99 1.48
C THR A 77 2.83 17.12 2.34
N TYR A 78 2.67 15.84 1.99
CA TYR A 78 1.85 14.93 2.80
C TYR A 78 2.50 14.55 4.12
N ARG A 79 3.82 14.35 4.15
CA ARG A 79 4.59 14.09 5.39
C ARG A 79 4.44 15.23 6.40
N GLU A 80 4.50 16.48 5.94
CA GLU A 80 4.32 17.66 6.78
C GLU A 80 2.92 17.74 7.38
N LYS A 81 1.87 17.48 6.58
CA LYS A 81 0.49 17.38 7.07
C LYS A 81 0.35 16.31 8.16
N ALA A 82 0.89 15.11 7.93
CA ALA A 82 0.84 14.02 8.92
C ALA A 82 1.61 14.36 10.20
N LYS A 83 2.76 15.03 10.08
CA LYS A 83 3.54 15.52 11.22
C LYS A 83 2.79 16.57 12.04
N GLU A 84 2.03 17.44 11.38
CA GLU A 84 1.15 18.40 12.05
C GLU A 84 0.02 17.70 12.81
N LEU A 85 -0.67 16.74 12.18
CA LEU A 85 -1.67 15.88 12.83
C LEU A 85 -1.10 15.18 14.07
N GLY A 86 0.12 14.65 13.98
CA GLY A 86 0.81 14.00 15.10
C GLY A 86 0.94 14.91 16.34
N LYS A 87 1.14 16.22 16.13
CA LYS A 87 1.29 17.23 17.19
C LYS A 87 -0.03 17.71 17.78
N MET A 88 -1.17 17.46 17.11
CA MET A 88 -2.48 17.85 17.62
C MET A 88 -2.82 17.06 18.88
N ARG A 89 -3.10 17.77 19.98
CA ARG A 89 -3.39 17.16 21.30
C ARG A 89 -4.87 16.88 21.52
N ASN A 90 -5.74 17.53 20.75
CA ASN A 90 -7.19 17.39 20.79
C ASN A 90 -7.70 16.17 20.01
N LEU A 91 -6.88 15.61 19.11
CA LEU A 91 -7.21 14.41 18.36
C LEU A 91 -6.80 13.16 19.13
N SER A 92 -7.71 12.18 19.22
CA SER A 92 -7.39 10.86 19.75
C SER A 92 -6.47 10.09 18.81
N PHE A 93 -5.98 8.93 19.27
CA PHE A 93 -5.16 8.03 18.44
C PHE A 93 -5.90 7.61 17.16
N TRP A 94 -7.19 7.27 17.28
CA TRP A 94 -7.99 6.81 16.16
C TRP A 94 -8.41 7.95 15.23
N ASP A 95 -8.69 9.14 15.77
CA ASP A 95 -8.98 10.31 14.95
C ASP A 95 -7.79 10.67 14.05
N LYS A 96 -6.56 10.52 14.55
CA LYS A 96 -5.35 10.74 13.72
C LYS A 96 -5.22 9.72 12.59
N ILE A 97 -5.59 8.46 12.84
CA ILE A 97 -5.58 7.41 11.81
C ILE A 97 -6.65 7.70 10.75
N ASP A 98 -7.83 8.12 11.18
CA ASP A 98 -8.93 8.52 10.30
C ASP A 98 -8.52 9.66 9.38
N GLU A 99 -7.97 10.74 9.95
CA GLU A 99 -7.47 11.90 9.19
C GLU A 99 -6.36 11.51 8.20
N ILE A 100 -5.45 10.61 8.57
CA ILE A 100 -4.43 10.09 7.64
C ILE A 100 -5.08 9.29 6.51
N THR A 101 -6.07 8.48 6.82
CA THR A 101 -6.82 7.69 5.82
C THR A 101 -7.51 8.61 4.82
N ASN A 102 -8.18 9.66 5.31
CA ASN A 102 -8.86 10.66 4.49
C ASN A 102 -7.88 11.48 3.65
N ILE A 103 -6.72 11.89 4.18
CA ILE A 103 -5.67 12.55 3.40
C ILE A 103 -5.26 11.71 2.19
N ILE A 104 -5.14 10.39 2.39
CA ILE A 104 -4.71 9.48 1.32
C ILE A 104 -5.81 9.33 0.28
N ALA A 105 -7.02 8.96 0.71
CA ALA A 105 -8.13 8.65 -0.19
C ALA A 105 -8.68 9.89 -0.92
N ASP A 106 -8.79 11.02 -0.25
CA ASP A 106 -9.47 12.21 -0.78
C ASP A 106 -8.51 13.19 -1.47
N SER A 107 -7.21 13.08 -1.23
CA SER A 107 -6.24 14.07 -1.72
C SER A 107 -5.01 13.48 -2.39
N ALA A 108 -4.41 12.41 -1.88
CA ALA A 108 -3.13 11.91 -2.40
C ALA A 108 -3.29 10.93 -3.55
N LEU A 109 -4.20 9.96 -3.40
CA LEU A 109 -4.45 8.88 -4.34
C LEU A 109 -5.96 8.82 -4.54
N ILE A 110 -6.48 9.54 -5.53
CA ILE A 110 -7.93 9.61 -5.79
C ILE A 110 -8.33 8.48 -6.75
N GLY A 111 -7.46 8.17 -7.72
CA GLY A 111 -7.64 7.06 -8.65
C GLY A 111 -7.24 5.72 -8.03
N ARG A 112 -8.20 5.00 -7.46
CA ARG A 112 -7.98 3.73 -6.74
C ARG A 112 -8.05 2.45 -7.59
N GLU A 113 -8.45 2.58 -8.85
CA GLU A 113 -8.77 1.42 -9.68
C GLU A 113 -7.53 0.92 -10.43
N TYR A 114 -7.37 -0.42 -10.51
CA TYR A 114 -6.29 -1.03 -11.31
C TYR A 114 -6.37 -0.63 -12.78
N ASP A 115 -7.56 -0.29 -13.28
CA ASP A 115 -7.78 0.12 -14.64
C ASP A 115 -7.68 1.62 -14.91
N ASP A 116 -7.42 2.41 -13.87
CA ASP A 116 -7.17 3.84 -13.96
C ASP A 116 -6.06 4.15 -14.99
N LYS A 117 -6.35 5.10 -15.87
CA LYS A 117 -5.47 5.43 -17.00
C LYS A 117 -4.14 6.03 -16.55
N ASN A 118 -4.15 6.83 -15.50
CA ASN A 118 -2.95 7.47 -14.95
C ASN A 118 -2.06 6.42 -14.29
N HIS A 119 -2.64 5.57 -13.45
CA HIS A 119 -1.92 4.46 -12.82
C HIS A 119 -1.30 3.51 -13.86
N LYS A 120 -2.06 3.12 -14.89
CA LYS A 120 -1.55 2.32 -16.02
C LYS A 120 -0.45 3.03 -16.80
N SER A 121 -0.56 4.34 -16.98
CA SER A 121 0.44 5.13 -17.71
C SER A 121 1.78 5.14 -16.98
N VAL A 122 1.78 5.41 -15.68
CA VAL A 122 2.98 5.35 -14.82
C VAL A 122 3.59 3.95 -14.85
N SER A 123 2.78 2.92 -14.60
CA SER A 123 3.26 1.53 -14.58
C SER A 123 3.89 1.14 -15.93
N LYS A 124 3.24 1.44 -17.06
CA LYS A 124 3.79 1.16 -18.40
C LYS A 124 5.07 1.94 -18.70
N LYS A 125 5.17 3.21 -18.28
CA LYS A 125 6.34 4.07 -18.49
C LYS A 125 7.58 3.46 -17.84
N TYR A 126 7.46 2.96 -16.61
CA TYR A 126 8.59 2.44 -15.84
C TYR A 126 8.89 0.96 -16.13
N LEU A 127 7.87 0.14 -16.39
CA LEU A 127 8.05 -1.25 -16.84
C LEU A 127 8.77 -1.38 -18.20
N LYS A 128 8.69 -0.37 -19.08
CA LYS A 128 9.43 -0.35 -20.36
C LYS A 128 10.87 0.10 -20.23
N LYS A 129 11.23 0.76 -19.13
CA LYS A 129 12.55 1.35 -18.91
C LYS A 129 13.44 0.47 -18.03
N ASP A 130 12.96 -0.69 -17.60
CA ASP A 130 13.58 -1.57 -16.59
C ASP A 130 14.07 -0.77 -15.37
N GLY A 131 13.30 0.26 -15.01
CA GLY A 131 13.67 1.23 -13.99
C GLY A 131 12.71 1.18 -12.81
N ASN A 132 13.24 1.40 -11.62
CA ASN A 132 12.44 1.63 -10.42
C ASN A 132 11.61 2.91 -10.62
N VAL A 133 10.31 2.85 -10.32
CA VAL A 133 9.43 4.02 -10.32
C VAL A 133 9.67 4.83 -9.05
N PRO A 134 10.01 6.13 -9.15
CA PRO A 134 9.94 7.02 -8.00
C PRO A 134 8.51 7.00 -7.45
N PHE A 135 8.37 6.70 -6.15
CA PHE A 135 7.05 6.62 -5.50
C PHE A 135 6.20 7.88 -5.71
N SER A 136 6.86 9.05 -5.80
CA SER A 136 6.22 10.33 -6.06
C SER A 136 5.45 10.40 -7.39
N GLU A 137 5.77 9.58 -8.39
CA GLU A 137 5.05 9.57 -9.68
C GLU A 137 3.58 9.18 -9.51
N TYR A 138 3.27 8.24 -8.61
CA TYR A 138 1.89 7.86 -8.30
C TYR A 138 1.12 8.96 -7.57
N LEU A 139 1.81 9.75 -6.74
CA LEU A 139 1.22 10.91 -6.08
C LEU A 139 0.96 12.05 -7.09
N TYR A 140 1.90 12.29 -8.00
CA TYR A 140 1.74 13.32 -9.03
C TYR A 140 0.60 13.03 -9.99
N CYS A 141 0.33 11.75 -10.27
CA CYS A 141 -0.79 11.35 -11.09
C CYS A 141 -2.07 11.04 -10.26
N SER A 142 -1.98 11.20 -8.94
CA SER A 142 -3.03 10.94 -7.96
C SER A 142 -3.74 9.60 -8.14
N ALA A 143 -2.98 8.54 -8.46
CA ALA A 143 -3.54 7.22 -8.72
C ALA A 143 -2.63 6.11 -8.20
N GLY A 144 -3.23 5.07 -7.63
CA GLY A 144 -2.53 3.96 -6.99
C GLY A 144 -3.50 2.84 -6.59
N VAL A 145 -2.98 1.68 -6.24
CA VAL A 145 -3.77 0.55 -5.72
C VAL A 145 -3.32 0.21 -4.31
N CYS A 146 -3.71 -0.96 -3.78
CA CYS A 146 -3.48 -1.34 -2.39
C CYS A 146 -2.07 -1.03 -1.87
N ARG A 147 -1.05 -1.26 -2.71
CA ARG A 147 0.35 -1.07 -2.32
C ARG A 147 0.75 0.38 -2.18
N GLU A 148 0.40 1.25 -3.12
CA GLU A 148 0.74 2.67 -3.06
C GLU A 148 0.04 3.33 -1.87
N TYR A 149 -1.22 2.95 -1.61
CA TYR A 149 -1.97 3.36 -0.44
C TYR A 149 -1.30 2.92 0.86
N ALA A 150 -0.94 1.63 0.96
CA ALA A 150 -0.29 1.10 2.15
C ALA A 150 1.11 1.69 2.38
N LEU A 151 1.90 1.92 1.32
CA LEU A 151 3.20 2.58 1.41
C LEU A 151 3.07 4.04 1.88
N LEU A 152 2.13 4.80 1.32
CA LEU A 152 1.89 6.16 1.77
C LEU A 152 1.43 6.19 3.23
N ALA A 153 0.47 5.33 3.61
CA ALA A 153 -0.01 5.22 4.98
C ALA A 153 1.11 4.85 5.96
N HIS A 154 2.00 3.93 5.61
CA HIS A 154 3.18 3.57 6.42
C HIS A 154 4.02 4.81 6.77
N ILE A 155 4.32 5.62 5.75
CA ILE A 155 5.10 6.86 5.88
C ILE A 155 4.35 7.88 6.73
N LEU A 156 3.08 8.16 6.42
CA LEU A 156 2.31 9.20 7.10
C LEU A 156 2.05 8.84 8.57
N LEU A 157 1.75 7.58 8.89
CA LEU A 157 1.60 7.10 10.26
C LEU A 157 2.90 7.32 11.05
N LYS A 158 4.06 6.98 10.49
CA LYS A 158 5.36 7.23 11.16
C LYS A 158 5.62 8.71 11.38
N GLU A 159 5.35 9.57 10.40
CA GLU A 159 5.50 11.03 10.55
C GLU A 159 4.56 11.61 11.62
N ALA A 160 3.37 11.04 11.77
CA ALA A 160 2.43 11.38 12.84
C ALA A 160 2.84 10.82 14.23
N GLY A 161 3.97 10.10 14.33
CA GLY A 161 4.43 9.47 15.56
C GLY A 161 3.68 8.20 15.94
N ILE A 162 3.02 7.55 14.96
CA ILE A 162 2.31 6.29 15.14
C ILE A 162 3.18 5.15 14.60
N GLU A 163 3.75 4.37 15.51
CA GLU A 163 4.49 3.17 15.14
C GLU A 163 3.59 2.17 14.43
N ASN A 164 4.07 1.69 13.29
CA ASN A 164 3.34 0.78 12.44
C ASN A 164 4.29 -0.11 11.63
N THR A 165 3.73 -1.19 11.11
CA THR A 165 4.41 -2.16 10.26
C THR A 165 3.64 -2.29 8.95
N HIS A 166 4.34 -2.12 7.83
CA HIS A 166 3.81 -2.42 6.51
C HIS A 166 3.62 -3.93 6.35
N MET A 167 2.45 -4.34 5.87
CA MET A 167 2.08 -5.73 5.65
C MET A 167 1.68 -6.00 4.19
N TYR A 168 2.16 -7.12 3.65
CA TYR A 168 1.73 -7.69 2.39
C TYR A 168 1.33 -9.15 2.60
N ALA A 169 0.12 -9.50 2.18
CA ALA A 169 -0.53 -10.75 2.56
C ALA A 169 -1.51 -11.21 1.48
N THR A 170 -1.68 -12.52 1.35
CA THR A 170 -2.84 -13.06 0.66
C THR A 170 -4.06 -12.95 1.57
N ILE A 171 -5.13 -12.34 1.08
CA ILE A 171 -6.41 -12.22 1.74
C ILE A 171 -7.46 -13.08 1.02
N HIS A 172 -8.45 -13.54 1.77
CA HIS A 172 -9.58 -14.27 1.23
C HIS A 172 -10.86 -13.46 1.49
N ARG A 173 -11.58 -13.19 0.41
CA ARG A 173 -12.85 -12.46 0.43
C ARG A 173 -13.94 -13.31 -0.18
N LYS A 174 -15.10 -13.34 0.48
CA LYS A 174 -16.27 -14.08 0.01
C LYS A 174 -17.56 -13.32 0.31
N SER A 175 -18.44 -13.20 -0.68
CA SER A 175 -19.76 -12.64 -0.51
C SER A 175 -20.80 -13.48 -1.26
N ASN A 176 -21.75 -14.04 -0.51
CA ASN A 176 -22.92 -14.69 -1.10
C ASN A 176 -23.86 -13.67 -1.76
N TYR A 177 -23.85 -12.42 -1.30
CA TYR A 177 -24.71 -11.35 -1.83
C TYR A 177 -24.21 -10.84 -3.18
N TYR A 178 -22.89 -10.74 -3.35
CA TYR A 178 -22.25 -10.27 -4.59
C TYR A 178 -21.73 -11.42 -5.47
N ASP A 179 -21.98 -12.67 -5.09
CA ASP A 179 -21.58 -13.89 -5.80
C ASP A 179 -20.10 -13.95 -6.15
N TYR A 180 -19.23 -13.87 -5.14
CA TYR A 180 -17.80 -14.07 -5.33
C TYR A 180 -17.14 -14.81 -4.16
N ASP A 181 -16.04 -15.50 -4.48
CA ASP A 181 -15.18 -16.24 -3.56
C ASP A 181 -13.77 -16.28 -4.18
N PHE A 182 -12.87 -15.42 -3.72
CA PHE A 182 -11.53 -15.32 -4.30
C PHE A 182 -10.46 -14.93 -3.28
N GLU A 183 -9.22 -15.29 -3.61
CA GLU A 183 -8.02 -14.86 -2.91
C GLU A 183 -7.29 -13.81 -3.75
N GLU A 184 -6.77 -12.79 -3.09
CA GLU A 184 -5.96 -11.75 -3.73
C GLU A 184 -4.79 -11.36 -2.82
N ASP A 185 -3.69 -10.90 -3.41
CA ASP A 185 -2.64 -10.27 -2.65
C ASP A 185 -3.00 -8.83 -2.32
N HIS A 186 -2.76 -8.44 -1.06
CA HIS A 186 -3.19 -7.16 -0.55
C HIS A 186 -2.14 -6.55 0.38
N ALA A 187 -2.05 -5.22 0.35
CA ALA A 187 -1.15 -4.45 1.20
C ALA A 187 -1.93 -3.59 2.19
N PHE A 188 -1.49 -3.55 3.44
CA PHE A 188 -2.07 -2.73 4.50
C PHE A 188 -1.01 -2.42 5.56
N ASN A 189 -1.37 -1.68 6.61
CA ASN A 189 -0.48 -1.43 7.74
C ASN A 189 -1.06 -2.01 9.03
N VAL A 190 -0.20 -2.27 10.00
CA VAL A 190 -0.59 -2.70 11.34
C VAL A 190 -0.04 -1.75 12.38
N VAL A 191 -0.91 -1.25 13.25
CA VAL A 191 -0.55 -0.38 14.38
C VAL A 191 -0.76 -1.13 15.69
N LYS A 192 0.02 -0.76 16.72
CA LYS A 192 -0.18 -1.27 18.08
C LYS A 192 -0.93 -0.25 18.93
N TYR A 193 -2.11 -0.62 19.42
CA TYR A 193 -2.93 0.21 20.30
C TYR A 193 -3.42 -0.58 21.51
N LYS A 194 -3.13 -0.08 22.72
CA LYS A 194 -3.48 -0.73 23.99
C LYS A 194 -3.06 -2.21 24.06
N GLY A 195 -1.89 -2.53 23.51
CA GLY A 195 -1.33 -3.88 23.51
C GLY A 195 -1.87 -4.82 22.44
N GLU A 196 -2.83 -4.41 21.62
CA GLU A 196 -3.36 -5.20 20.50
C GLU A 196 -2.85 -4.66 19.16
N GLU A 197 -2.70 -5.54 18.17
CA GLU A 197 -2.36 -5.21 16.78
C GLU A 197 -3.65 -5.00 15.97
N TRP A 198 -3.74 -3.86 15.28
CA TRP A 198 -4.90 -3.43 14.51
C TRP A 198 -4.51 -3.11 13.08
N VAL A 199 -5.31 -3.55 12.13
CA VAL A 199 -5.13 -3.26 10.70
C VAL A 199 -5.59 -1.84 10.40
N VAL A 200 -4.75 -1.11 9.67
CA VAL A 200 -5.05 0.18 9.05
C VAL A 200 -4.96 -0.04 7.54
N ASP A 201 -6.11 -0.08 6.89
CA ASP A 201 -6.23 -0.30 5.46
C ASP A 201 -6.89 0.91 4.82
N THR A 202 -6.07 1.70 4.13
CA THR A 202 -6.50 2.95 3.50
C THR A 202 -7.02 2.75 2.07
N TYR A 203 -6.89 1.55 1.53
CA TYR A 203 -7.35 1.20 0.18
C TYR A 203 -8.73 0.55 0.20
N TYR A 204 -8.89 -0.45 1.06
CA TYR A 204 -10.13 -1.20 1.20
C TYR A 204 -10.60 -1.18 2.65
N VAL A 205 -11.64 -0.39 2.88
CA VAL A 205 -12.23 -0.14 4.20
C VAL A 205 -12.68 -1.40 4.95
N GLY A 206 -12.92 -2.52 4.25
CA GLY A 206 -13.39 -3.76 4.86
C GLY A 206 -12.40 -4.45 5.81
N PHE A 207 -11.10 -4.16 5.73
CA PHE A 207 -10.12 -4.63 6.73
C PHE A 207 -9.79 -3.58 7.80
N ASN A 208 -10.10 -2.30 7.54
CA ASN A 208 -9.69 -1.19 8.37
C ASN A 208 -10.28 -1.28 9.78
N GLY A 209 -9.47 -1.01 10.80
CA GLY A 209 -9.90 -0.94 12.20
C GLY A 209 -10.26 -2.29 12.83
N TYR A 210 -9.94 -3.42 12.20
CA TYR A 210 -10.07 -4.75 12.81
C TYR A 210 -8.75 -5.24 13.42
N ARG A 211 -8.84 -6.08 14.46
CA ARG A 211 -7.64 -6.69 15.05
C ARG A 211 -7.02 -7.71 14.10
N LEU A 212 -5.69 -7.66 13.97
CA LEU A 212 -4.95 -8.58 13.11
C LEU A 212 -5.26 -10.05 13.44
N LYS A 213 -5.31 -10.40 14.73
CA LYS A 213 -5.63 -11.76 15.19
C LYS A 213 -7.01 -12.27 14.77
N ASP A 214 -7.99 -11.37 14.68
CA ASP A 214 -9.36 -11.74 14.29
C ASP A 214 -9.37 -12.05 12.78
N LEU A 215 -8.68 -11.22 11.99
CA LEU A 215 -8.48 -11.40 10.55
C LEU A 215 -7.65 -12.64 10.20
N MET A 216 -6.61 -12.97 10.96
CA MET A 216 -5.80 -14.17 10.73
C MET A 216 -6.50 -15.46 11.19
N SER A 217 -7.66 -15.35 11.86
CA SER A 217 -8.40 -16.53 12.30
C SER A 217 -9.01 -17.29 11.11
N LYS A 218 -9.22 -18.61 11.28
CA LYS A 218 -9.92 -19.42 10.27
C LYS A 218 -11.37 -18.96 10.03
N LYS A 219 -11.96 -18.25 10.99
CA LYS A 219 -13.32 -17.73 10.92
C LYS A 219 -13.38 -16.31 10.32
N GLY A 220 -12.23 -15.67 10.09
CA GLY A 220 -12.17 -14.28 9.66
C GLY A 220 -12.86 -13.33 10.65
N ILE A 221 -13.36 -12.22 10.13
CA ILE A 221 -14.23 -11.30 10.89
C ILE A 221 -15.57 -11.98 11.21
N THR A 222 -16.01 -11.85 12.45
CA THR A 222 -17.31 -12.32 12.94
C THR A 222 -18.01 -11.20 13.70
N GLU A 223 -19.28 -11.38 14.04
CA GLU A 223 -20.05 -10.47 14.92
C GLU A 223 -19.38 -10.20 16.29
N LYS A 224 -18.44 -11.06 16.72
CA LYS A 224 -17.71 -10.94 17.99
C LYS A 224 -16.35 -10.26 17.83
N SER A 225 -15.93 -9.98 16.59
CA SER A 225 -14.67 -9.30 16.32
C SER A 225 -14.73 -7.88 16.86
N LYS A 226 -13.66 -7.43 17.52
CA LYS A 226 -13.62 -6.04 18.00
C LYS A 226 -13.32 -5.10 16.84
N MET A 227 -13.96 -3.96 16.89
CA MET A 227 -13.83 -2.87 15.92
C MET A 227 -13.24 -1.64 16.60
N ALA A 228 -12.27 -1.01 15.94
CA ALA A 228 -11.83 0.34 16.27
C ALA A 228 -12.89 1.35 15.82
N PRO A 229 -12.88 2.59 16.34
CA PRO A 229 -13.82 3.64 15.92
C PRO A 229 -13.83 3.95 14.41
N VAL A 230 -12.73 3.69 13.72
CA VAL A 230 -12.55 3.91 12.27
C VAL A 230 -13.00 2.72 11.42
N ALA A 231 -13.46 1.63 12.04
CA ALA A 231 -13.88 0.45 11.31
C ALA A 231 -15.30 0.60 10.79
N GLU A 232 -15.52 0.19 9.55
CA GLU A 232 -16.85 0.08 8.95
C GLU A 232 -17.35 -1.37 8.99
N GLU A 233 -18.63 -1.56 9.28
CA GLU A 233 -19.24 -2.88 9.18
C GLU A 233 -19.44 -3.26 7.72
N HIS A 234 -19.01 -4.48 7.37
CA HIS A 234 -19.23 -5.02 6.03
C HIS A 234 -19.71 -6.45 6.10
N ILE A 235 -20.71 -6.77 5.27
CA ILE A 235 -21.42 -8.06 5.25
C ILE A 235 -20.60 -9.24 4.70
N GLU A 236 -19.48 -8.95 4.05
CA GLU A 236 -18.67 -9.95 3.35
C GLU A 236 -17.77 -10.71 4.33
N PHE A 237 -17.49 -11.98 4.05
CA PHE A 237 -16.46 -12.72 4.76
C PHE A 237 -15.08 -12.22 4.33
N ARG A 238 -14.19 -12.00 5.30
CA ARG A 238 -12.83 -11.48 5.09
C ARG A 238 -11.87 -12.12 6.09
N ARG A 239 -10.73 -12.60 5.61
CA ARG A 239 -9.61 -13.06 6.44
C ARG A 239 -8.27 -12.83 5.75
N ILE A 240 -7.21 -12.80 6.55
CA ILE A 240 -5.82 -12.92 6.09
C ILE A 240 -5.49 -14.41 6.06
N VAL A 241 -5.09 -14.90 4.89
CA VAL A 241 -4.73 -16.30 4.67
C VAL A 241 -3.31 -16.54 5.16
N GLU A 242 -2.36 -15.75 4.66
CA GLU A 242 -0.97 -15.78 5.04
C GLU A 242 -0.29 -14.42 4.84
N ILE A 243 0.76 -14.16 5.61
CA ILE A 243 1.65 -13.02 5.36
C ILE A 243 2.70 -13.50 4.36
N ASN A 244 2.80 -12.81 3.23
CA ASN A 244 3.62 -13.25 2.11
C ASN A 244 5.11 -13.20 2.47
N ASN A 245 5.95 -13.95 1.75
CA ASN A 245 7.42 -13.86 1.86
C ASN A 245 8.01 -12.72 1.00
N TYR A 246 7.14 -11.86 0.50
CA TYR A 246 7.36 -10.78 -0.44
C TYR A 246 6.53 -9.56 0.03
N PRO A 247 6.93 -8.29 -0.22
CA PRO A 247 8.05 -7.85 -1.06
C PRO A 247 9.42 -8.00 -0.41
N ARG A 248 10.46 -7.93 -1.23
CA ARG A 248 11.81 -7.60 -0.76
C ARG A 248 11.95 -6.08 -0.64
N VAL A 249 12.66 -5.65 0.40
CA VAL A 249 12.96 -4.23 0.65
C VAL A 249 14.44 -4.04 0.87
N TRP A 250 15.03 -3.14 0.09
CA TRP A 250 16.42 -2.72 0.22
C TRP A 250 16.46 -1.44 1.02
N ILE A 251 16.91 -1.52 2.27
CA ILE A 251 17.04 -0.38 3.19
C ILE A 251 18.49 0.12 3.20
N PRO A 252 18.77 1.41 2.96
CA PRO A 252 20.13 1.94 3.03
C PRO A 252 20.80 1.69 4.39
N LYS A 253 22.02 1.13 4.39
CA LYS A 253 22.80 0.88 5.63
C LYS A 253 23.19 2.17 6.35
N LYS A 254 23.40 3.25 5.59
CA LYS A 254 23.59 4.61 6.10
C LYS A 254 22.38 5.43 5.69
N ARG A 255 21.79 6.18 6.63
CA ARG A 255 20.77 7.18 6.28
C ARG A 255 21.39 8.14 5.27
N LEU A 256 20.89 8.11 4.04
CA LEU A 256 21.32 9.03 3.00
C LEU A 256 20.89 10.43 3.43
N THR A 257 21.86 11.29 3.70
CA THR A 257 21.59 12.71 3.94
C THR A 257 21.06 13.36 2.65
N SER A 258 20.36 14.49 2.75
CA SER A 258 19.86 15.23 1.56
C SER A 258 20.97 15.51 0.54
N LYS A 259 22.19 15.84 1.02
CA LYS A 259 23.38 16.03 0.17
C LYS A 259 23.79 14.78 -0.63
N CYS A 260 23.57 13.58 -0.10
CA CYS A 260 23.84 12.33 -0.81
C CYS A 260 22.78 12.05 -1.88
N MET A 261 21.53 12.41 -1.61
CA MET A 261 20.41 12.23 -2.55
C MET A 261 20.54 13.14 -3.78
N ASP A 262 20.99 14.39 -3.59
CA ASP A 262 21.25 15.32 -4.71
C ASP A 262 22.29 14.78 -5.69
N ALA A 263 23.29 14.06 -5.19
CA ALA A 263 24.30 13.42 -6.03
C ALA A 263 23.73 12.22 -6.80
N ILE A 264 22.89 11.38 -6.16
CA ILE A 264 22.22 10.24 -6.80
C ILE A 264 21.21 10.72 -7.85
N ASN A 265 20.40 11.73 -7.54
CA ASN A 265 19.40 12.28 -8.45
C ASN A 265 20.03 12.94 -9.70
N LYS A 266 21.24 13.50 -9.59
CA LYS A 266 22.02 13.96 -10.75
C LYS A 266 22.52 12.82 -11.64
N PHE A 267 22.72 11.63 -11.08
CA PHE A 267 23.13 10.43 -11.82
C PHE A 267 21.95 9.71 -12.48
N ILE A 268 20.78 9.68 -11.84
CA ILE A 268 19.57 9.02 -12.38
C ILE A 268 18.93 9.84 -13.52
N LYS A 269 19.08 11.17 -13.53
CA LYS A 269 18.51 12.06 -14.57
C LYS A 269 19.37 12.19 -15.84
N LYS A 270 20.46 11.43 -15.97
CA LYS A 270 21.25 11.29 -17.20
C LYS A 270 20.88 9.99 -17.90
#